data_AF-A0AAU2Q6S7-F1
#
_entry.id   AF-A0AAU2Q6S7-F1
#
_cell.length_a   1.000
_cell.length_b   1.000
_cell.length_c   1.000
_cell.angle_alpha   90.00
_cell.angle_beta   90.00
_cell.angle_gamma   90.00
#
_symmetry.space_group_name_H-M   'P 1'
#
loop_
_entity.id
_entity.type
_entity.pdbx_description
1 polymer ?
#
loop_
_entity_poly.entity_id
_entity_poly.type
_entity_poly.pdbx_seq_one_letter_code
_entity_poly.pdbx_strand_id
1 'polypeptide(L)'
;MSRTVRTTPRRLRIQEGASESMSLYDLRYAHAELALAAREGRRPAPAKTLRRITSWQWMVLSCRTGSFSGEIATAEGRARLQGRLHAQRIRGLHRAGHELDDADMPPVRHRHDGLWNAW
;
A
#
# COMPACT_ATOMS: atom_id res chain seq x y z
N MET A 1 -12.87 -39.32 -0.42
CA MET A 1 -13.93 -38.29 -0.50
C MET A 1 -13.25 -36.92 -0.46
N SER A 2 -13.08 -36.28 -1.62
CA SER A 2 -12.33 -35.02 -1.73
C SER A 2 -13.27 -33.82 -1.66
N ARG A 3 -13.12 -32.99 -0.63
CA ARG A 3 -13.94 -31.81 -0.37
C ARG A 3 -13.36 -30.61 -1.14
N THR A 4 -13.91 -30.31 -2.31
CA THR A 4 -13.51 -29.15 -3.12
C THR A 4 -13.98 -27.86 -2.44
N VAL A 5 -13.05 -27.10 -1.85
CA VAL A 5 -13.33 -25.78 -1.29
C VAL A 5 -13.42 -24.78 -2.45
N ARG A 6 -14.64 -24.50 -2.92
CA ARG A 6 -14.90 -23.37 -3.84
C ARG A 6 -14.65 -22.07 -3.09
N THR A 7 -13.50 -21.45 -3.30
CA THR A 7 -13.24 -20.07 -2.87
C THR A 7 -13.86 -19.15 -3.92
N THR A 8 -15.09 -18.71 -3.69
CA THR A 8 -15.71 -17.68 -4.53
C THR A 8 -14.92 -16.38 -4.36
N PRO A 9 -14.37 -15.76 -5.42
CA PRO A 9 -13.68 -14.49 -5.30
C PRO A 9 -14.68 -13.43 -4.84
N ARG A 10 -14.43 -12.86 -3.66
CA ARG A 10 -15.29 -11.84 -3.06
C ARG A 10 -15.11 -10.54 -3.85
N ARG A 11 -16.18 -10.01 -4.43
CA ARG A 11 -16.19 -8.69 -5.07
C ARG A 11 -15.64 -7.64 -4.09
N LEU A 12 -14.49 -7.07 -4.44
CA LEU A 12 -13.97 -5.85 -3.83
C LEU A 12 -14.99 -4.73 -4.06
N ARG A 13 -15.57 -4.20 -2.98
CA ARG A 13 -16.33 -2.96 -3.08
C ARG A 13 -15.32 -1.82 -3.11
N ILE A 14 -15.15 -1.22 -4.28
CA ILE A 14 -14.50 0.08 -4.41
C ILE A 14 -15.46 1.07 -3.76
N GLN A 15 -15.11 1.60 -2.58
CA GLN A 15 -15.82 2.77 -2.06
C GLN A 15 -15.27 4.00 -2.77
N GLU A 16 -16.12 4.63 -3.58
CA GLU A 16 -15.83 5.98 -4.08
C GLU A 16 -16.06 6.97 -2.93
N GLY A 17 -14.96 7.41 -2.30
CA GLY A 17 -14.99 8.38 -1.22
C GLY A 17 -13.63 8.54 -0.53
N ALA A 18 -13.38 9.69 0.07
CA ALA A 18 -12.23 9.87 0.94
C ALA A 18 -12.32 8.88 2.10
N SER A 19 -11.29 8.05 2.28
CA SER A 19 -11.28 6.99 3.29
C SER A 19 -11.20 7.56 4.70
N GLU A 20 -10.62 8.76 4.84
CA GLU A 20 -10.58 9.50 6.10
C GLU A 20 -10.44 11.00 5.83
N SER A 21 -11.09 11.81 6.66
CA SER A 21 -10.92 13.27 6.68
C SER A 21 -10.67 13.70 8.11
N MET A 22 -9.49 14.25 8.38
CA MET A 22 -9.09 14.73 9.70
C MET A 22 -8.86 16.25 9.66
N SER A 23 -9.31 16.91 10.72
CA SER A 23 -9.07 18.35 10.93
C SER A 23 -8.15 18.51 12.14
N LEU A 24 -7.04 19.22 11.95
CA LEU A 24 -6.09 19.56 13.00
C LEU A 24 -5.98 21.08 13.15
N TYR A 25 -5.90 21.54 14.40
CA TYR A 25 -5.54 22.93 14.68
C TYR A 25 -4.03 23.03 14.77
N ASP A 26 -3.44 23.81 13.86
CA ASP A 26 -2.03 24.17 13.89
C ASP A 26 -1.85 25.55 14.54
N LEU A 27 -0.75 25.71 15.28
CA LEU A 27 -0.33 27.00 15.83
C LEU A 27 0.82 27.54 14.97
N ARG A 28 0.59 28.67 14.29
CA ARG A 28 1.58 29.29 13.39
C ARG A 28 2.02 30.65 13.91
N TYR A 29 3.34 30.84 13.96
CA TYR A 29 3.94 32.13 14.28
C TYR A 29 4.26 32.88 12.98
N ALA A 30 3.60 34.01 12.78
CA ALA A 30 3.94 34.89 11.66
C ALA A 30 5.28 35.57 11.95
N HIS A 31 6.07 35.79 10.89
CA HIS A 31 7.37 36.45 11.03
C HIS A 31 7.27 37.84 11.68
N ALA A 32 6.26 38.63 11.30
CA ALA A 32 6.01 39.95 11.88
C ALA A 32 5.73 39.88 13.39
N GLU A 33 4.97 38.88 13.85
CA GLU A 33 4.66 38.68 15.27
C GLU A 33 5.89 38.24 16.06
N LEU A 34 6.74 37.39 15.49
CA LEU A 34 8.02 37.03 16.10
C LEU A 34 8.94 38.25 16.27
N ALA A 35 9.03 39.09 15.24
CA ALA A 35 9.83 40.31 15.27
C ALA A 35 9.30 41.33 16.27
N LEU A 36 7.98 41.51 16.34
CA LEU A 36 7.31 42.40 17.29
C LEU A 36 7.52 41.93 18.74
N ALA A 37 7.26 40.64 19.00
CA ALA A 37 7.42 40.05 20.32
C ALA A 37 8.87 40.16 20.83
N ALA A 38 9.85 39.96 19.96
CA ALA A 38 11.26 40.14 20.29
C ALA A 38 11.61 41.60 20.65
N ARG A 39 11.07 42.58 19.91
CA ARG A 39 11.25 44.00 20.21
C ARG A 39 10.60 44.40 21.54
N GLU A 40 9.44 43.83 21.84
CA GLU A 40 8.67 44.14 23.05
C GLU A 40 9.06 43.29 24.27
N GLY A 41 10.03 42.38 24.13
CA GLY A 41 10.48 41.51 25.22
C GLY A 41 9.40 40.56 25.74
N ARG A 42 8.38 40.29 24.93
CA ARG A 42 7.23 39.44 25.29
C ARG A 42 7.26 38.10 24.56
N ARG A 43 6.43 37.18 25.02
CA ARG A 43 6.20 35.91 24.31
C ARG A 43 5.37 36.15 23.04
N PRO A 44 5.74 35.56 21.89
CA PRO A 44 4.93 35.66 20.67
C PRO A 44 3.62 34.87 20.81
N ALA A 45 2.55 35.41 20.24
CA ALA A 45 1.22 34.81 20.22
C ALA A 45 0.99 34.07 18.89
N PRO A 46 0.78 32.74 18.90
CA PRO A 46 0.53 32.00 17.68
C PRO A 46 -0.89 32.25 17.15
N ALA A 47 -1.02 32.30 15.82
CA ALA A 47 -2.31 32.23 15.16
C ALA A 47 -2.77 30.75 15.09
N LYS A 48 -4.04 30.50 15.41
CA LYS A 48 -4.68 29.20 15.18
C LYS A 48 -5.08 29.08 13.72
N THR A 49 -4.60 28.04 13.04
CA THR A 49 -4.99 27.72 11.66
C THR A 49 -5.61 26.34 11.62
N LEU A 50 -6.75 26.20 10.96
CA LEU A 50 -7.38 24.90 10.75
C LEU A 50 -6.78 24.25 9.49
N ARG A 51 -6.10 23.11 9.67
CA ARG A 51 -5.60 22.30 8.57
C ARG A 51 -6.51 21.09 8.39
N ARG A 52 -7.11 20.98 7.20
CA ARG A 52 -7.89 19.81 6.80
C ARG A 52 -7.03 18.90 5.95
N ILE A 53 -6.94 17.63 6.33
CA ILE A 53 -6.25 16.59 5.60
C ILE A 53 -7.30 15.57 5.16
N THR A 54 -7.30 15.27 3.87
CA THR A 54 -8.21 14.28 3.27
C THR A 54 -7.37 13.21 2.62
N SER A 55 -7.47 11.98 3.13
CA SER A 55 -6.76 10.83 2.57
C SER A 55 -7.70 9.97 1.75
N TRP A 56 -7.25 9.62 0.55
CA TRP A 56 -7.96 8.73 -0.37
C TRP A 56 -7.22 7.38 -0.38
N GLN A 57 -7.77 6.36 0.26
CA GLN A 57 -7.32 4.98 0.05
C GLN A 57 -8.09 4.40 -1.13
N TRP A 58 -7.37 4.15 -2.21
CA TRP A 58 -7.93 3.58 -3.44
C TRP A 58 -8.25 2.08 -3.34
N MET A 59 -7.88 1.41 -2.24
CA MET A 59 -8.24 0.02 -1.96
C MET A 59 -8.43 -0.19 -0.46
N VAL A 60 -9.68 -0.22 -0.03
CA VAL A 60 -10.04 -0.90 1.22
C VAL A 60 -10.13 -2.39 0.88
N LEU A 61 -8.98 -3.07 0.89
CA LEU A 61 -8.98 -4.51 1.14
C LEU A 61 -9.47 -4.65 2.59
N SER A 62 -10.70 -5.13 2.77
CA SER A 62 -11.26 -5.30 4.11
C SER A 62 -10.46 -6.38 4.86
N CYS A 63 -9.46 -5.95 5.63
CA CYS A 63 -8.66 -6.82 6.46
C CYS A 63 -9.58 -7.36 7.57
N ARG A 64 -10.06 -8.59 7.42
CA ARG A 64 -11.11 -9.15 8.28
C ARG A 64 -10.59 -9.48 9.69
N THR A 65 -9.27 -9.52 9.89
CA THR A 65 -8.66 -10.06 11.11
C THR A 65 -7.24 -9.58 11.42
N GLY A 66 -6.68 -8.59 10.69
CA GLY A 66 -5.27 -8.19 10.87
C GLY A 66 -4.94 -6.79 10.40
N SER A 67 -3.71 -6.34 10.71
CA SER A 67 -3.20 -5.08 10.19
C SER A 67 -2.97 -5.17 8.68
N PHE A 68 -3.32 -4.10 7.95
CA PHE A 68 -3.10 -3.94 6.51
C PHE A 68 -1.67 -4.29 6.09
N SER A 69 -0.69 -3.85 6.88
CA SER A 69 0.73 -4.13 6.64
C SER A 69 1.05 -5.63 6.68
N GLY A 70 0.41 -6.40 7.58
CA GLY A 70 0.61 -7.83 7.69
C GLY A 70 0.01 -8.61 6.51
N GLU A 71 -1.18 -8.22 6.05
CA GLU A 71 -1.82 -8.85 4.89
C GLU A 71 -1.03 -8.60 3.60
N ILE A 72 -0.52 -7.38 3.40
CA ILE A 72 0.35 -7.04 2.27
C ILE A 72 1.66 -7.82 2.33
N ALA A 73 2.34 -7.86 3.49
CA ALA A 73 3.58 -8.60 3.63
C ALA A 73 3.38 -10.10 3.33
N THR A 74 2.23 -10.66 3.73
CA THR A 74 1.88 -12.06 3.45
C THR A 74 1.57 -12.29 1.98
N ALA A 75 0.83 -11.39 1.33
CA ALA A 75 0.56 -11.45 -0.11
C ALA A 75 1.86 -11.35 -0.93
N GLU A 76 2.73 -10.43 -0.58
CA GLU A 76 4.05 -10.26 -1.20
C GLU A 76 4.94 -11.50 -0.99
N GLY A 77 4.91 -12.10 0.21
CA GLY A 77 5.59 -13.35 0.51
C GLY A 77 5.12 -14.51 -0.39
N ARG A 78 3.81 -14.65 -0.60
CA ARG A 78 3.23 -15.66 -1.50
C ARG A 78 3.65 -15.44 -2.96
N ALA A 79 3.61 -14.20 -3.43
CA ALA A 79 4.04 -13.83 -4.77
C ALA A 79 5.51 -14.18 -5.03
N ARG A 80 6.39 -13.86 -4.07
CA ARG A 80 7.82 -14.21 -4.15
C ARG A 80 8.04 -15.72 -4.20
N LEU A 81 7.31 -16.48 -3.39
CA LEU A 81 7.40 -17.94 -3.40
C LEU A 81 6.95 -18.51 -4.75
N GLN A 82 5.82 -18.04 -5.28
CA GLN A 82 5.30 -18.47 -6.58
C GLN A 82 6.28 -18.15 -7.72
N GLY A 83 6.87 -16.95 -7.73
CA GLY A 83 7.91 -16.58 -8.69
C GLY A 83 9.16 -17.49 -8.60
N ARG A 84 9.61 -17.83 -7.38
CA ARG A 84 10.73 -18.77 -7.19
C ARG A 84 10.42 -20.16 -7.72
N LEU A 85 9.22 -20.68 -7.46
CA LEU A 85 8.79 -21.99 -7.94
C LEU A 85 8.67 -22.02 -9.48
N HIS A 86 8.12 -20.97 -10.08
CA HIS A 86 8.04 -20.83 -11.54
C HIS A 86 9.44 -20.79 -12.18
N ALA A 87 10.34 -20.00 -11.61
CA ALA A 87 11.74 -19.94 -12.07
C ALA A 87 12.47 -21.28 -11.91
N GLN A 88 12.23 -22.02 -10.83
CA GLN A 88 12.77 -23.38 -10.65
C GLN A 88 12.24 -24.35 -11.70
N ARG A 89 10.93 -24.29 -12.01
CA ARG A 89 10.30 -25.11 -13.05
C ARG A 89 10.91 -24.84 -14.41
N ILE A 90 11.07 -23.58 -14.81
CA ILE A 90 11.68 -23.19 -16.09
C ILE A 90 13.13 -23.69 -16.18
N ARG A 91 13.91 -23.54 -15.10
CA ARG A 91 15.28 -24.08 -15.04
C ARG A 91 15.30 -25.60 -15.18
N GLY A 92 14.32 -26.31 -14.61
CA GLY A 92 14.16 -27.76 -14.76
C GLY A 92 13.87 -28.15 -16.21
N LEU A 93 12.94 -27.46 -16.85
CA LEU A 93 12.57 -27.68 -18.26
C LEU A 93 13.76 -27.45 -19.21
N HIS A 94 14.50 -26.35 -19.01
CA HIS A 94 15.72 -26.06 -19.77
C HIS A 94 16.76 -27.19 -19.65
N ARG A 95 17.01 -27.66 -18.42
CA ARG A 95 17.96 -28.76 -18.17
C ARG A 95 17.53 -30.08 -18.81
N ALA A 96 16.23 -30.29 -18.97
CA ALA A 96 15.69 -31.46 -19.66
C ALA A 96 15.67 -31.29 -21.20
N GLY A 97 16.19 -30.18 -21.73
CA GLY A 97 16.31 -29.94 -23.18
C GLY A 97 15.04 -29.40 -23.84
N HIS A 98 14.07 -28.92 -23.06
CA HIS A 98 12.88 -28.28 -23.61
C HIS A 98 13.18 -26.86 -24.09
N GLU A 99 12.62 -26.50 -25.25
CA GLU A 99 12.62 -25.14 -25.80
C GLU A 99 11.79 -24.21 -24.91
N LEU A 100 12.31 -23.02 -24.62
CA LEU A 100 11.75 -22.07 -23.65
C LEU A 100 11.19 -20.80 -24.30
N ASP A 101 11.18 -20.69 -25.61
CA ASP A 101 10.84 -19.44 -26.31
C ASP A 101 9.39 -18.99 -26.07
N ASP A 102 8.50 -19.93 -25.74
CA ASP A 102 7.10 -19.66 -25.36
C ASP A 102 6.88 -19.57 -23.82
N ALA A 103 7.93 -19.70 -23.02
CA ALA A 103 7.81 -19.69 -21.56
C ALA A 103 7.63 -18.25 -21.04
N ASP A 104 6.38 -17.85 -20.85
CA ASP A 104 6.03 -16.55 -20.30
C ASP A 104 6.65 -16.36 -18.90
N MET A 105 7.63 -15.44 -18.82
CA MET A 105 8.37 -15.12 -17.61
C MET A 105 7.96 -13.74 -17.12
N PRO A 106 7.11 -13.65 -16.07
CA PRO A 106 6.82 -12.35 -15.50
C PRO A 106 8.09 -11.74 -14.92
N PRO A 107 8.27 -10.41 -15.02
CA PRO A 107 9.44 -9.73 -14.48
C PRO A 107 9.57 -10.00 -12.99
N VAL A 108 10.78 -10.34 -12.54
CA VAL A 108 11.09 -10.73 -11.14
C VAL A 108 10.74 -9.63 -10.13
N ARG A 109 10.72 -8.37 -10.59
CA ARG A 109 10.29 -7.20 -9.82
C ARG A 109 9.56 -6.23 -10.75
N HIS A 110 8.25 -6.17 -10.64
CA HIS A 110 7.45 -5.10 -11.21
C HIS A 110 7.14 -4.07 -10.11
N ARG A 111 7.25 -2.77 -10.43
CA ARG A 111 6.94 -1.67 -9.47
C ARG A 111 5.51 -1.77 -8.89
N HIS A 112 4.62 -2.49 -9.58
CA HIS A 112 3.24 -2.73 -9.17
C HIS A 112 2.94 -4.20 -8.81
N ASP A 113 3.95 -5.01 -8.50
CA ASP A 113 3.75 -6.43 -8.13
C ASP A 113 2.77 -6.62 -6.97
N GLY A 114 2.79 -5.71 -5.98
CA GLY A 114 1.84 -5.75 -4.87
C GLY A 114 0.38 -5.59 -5.31
N LEU A 115 0.12 -4.90 -6.42
CA LEU A 115 -1.22 -4.75 -7.00
C LEU A 115 -1.61 -5.97 -7.84
N TRP A 116 -0.67 -6.50 -8.62
CA TRP A 116 -0.90 -7.65 -9.48
C TRP A 116 -1.23 -8.91 -8.68
N ASN A 117 -0.53 -9.12 -7.56
CA ASN A 117 -0.72 -10.29 -6.70
C ASN A 117 -1.84 -10.12 -5.64
N ALA A 118 -2.52 -8.98 -5.62
CA ALA A 118 -3.66 -8.73 -4.74
C ALA A 118 -5.00 -9.24 -5.32
N TRP A 119 -4.98 -9.76 -6.55
CA TRP A 119 -6.14 -10.29 -7.28
C TRP A 119 -6.07 -11.80 -7.48
#